data_AF-A0A968ZAA8-F1
#
_entry.id   AF-A0A968ZAA8-F1
#
_cell.length_a   1.000
_cell.length_b   1.000
_cell.length_c   1.000
_cell.angle_alpha   90.00
_cell.angle_beta   90.00
_cell.angle_gamma   90.00
#
_symmetry.space_group_name_H-M   'P 1'
#
loop_
_entity.id
_entity.type
_entity.pdbx_description
1 polymer ?
#
loop_
_entity_poly.entity_id
_entity_poly.type
_entity_poly.pdbx_seq_one_letter_code
_entity_poly.pdbx_strand_id
1 'polypeptide(L)' 'MLPRRVRERGELLCIVPQNVGEFWNVYTRPLEKNGLGHSASEAEAEVQHLENLFELRLDTAEIYQEWRRILIEYS' A
#
# COMPACT_ATOMS: atom_id res chain seq x y z
N MET A 1 -13.28 2.29 -7.65
CA MET A 1 -14.08 3.16 -6.75
C MET A 1 -13.69 2.87 -5.30
N LEU A 2 -12.67 3.54 -4.76
CA LEU A 2 -12.53 3.71 -3.30
C LEU A 2 -13.35 4.96 -2.89
N PRO A 3 -13.92 4.97 -1.69
CA PRO A 3 -15.31 5.33 -1.49
C PRO A 3 -15.48 6.84 -1.29
N ARG A 4 -16.21 7.48 -2.21
CA ARG A 4 -16.63 8.90 -2.17
C ARG A 4 -17.06 9.38 -0.77
N ARG A 5 -17.65 8.47 0.01
CA ARG A 5 -18.21 8.70 1.35
C ARG A 5 -17.21 9.03 2.46
N VAL A 6 -15.94 8.60 2.36
CA VAL A 6 -14.95 8.89 3.42
C VAL A 6 -14.35 10.29 3.24
N ARG A 7 -14.07 10.68 1.99
CA ARG A 7 -13.64 12.05 1.65
C ARG A 7 -14.71 13.09 2.00
N GLU A 8 -15.99 12.74 1.83
CA GLU A 8 -17.13 13.59 2.20
C GLU A 8 -17.24 13.90 3.70
N ARG A 9 -16.63 13.06 4.56
CA ARG A 9 -16.62 13.27 6.02
C ARG A 9 -15.41 14.07 6.52
N GLY A 10 -14.51 14.48 5.62
CA GLY A 10 -13.27 15.19 5.98
C GLY A 10 -12.25 14.31 6.70
N GLU A 11 -12.39 12.98 6.64
CA GLU A 11 -11.44 12.04 7.22
C GLU A 11 -10.16 11.98 6.36
N LEU A 12 -9.01 11.97 7.04
CA LEU A 12 -7.71 11.81 6.41
C LEU A 12 -7.51 10.34 6.03
N LEU A 13 -7.25 10.10 4.74
CA LEU A 13 -6.86 8.78 4.27
C LEU A 13 -5.33 8.67 4.29
N CYS A 14 -4.81 7.64 4.94
CA CYS A 14 -3.37 7.41 5.06
C CYS A 14 -2.97 6.07 4.44
N ILE A 15 -1.72 5.99 3.98
CA ILE A 15 -1.03 4.75 3.59
C ILE A 15 0.32 4.68 4.31
N VAL A 16 0.89 3.47 4.42
CA VAL A 16 2.23 3.25 4.98
C VAL A 16 3.19 2.70 3.92
N PRO A 17 4.53 2.80 4.09
CA PRO A 17 5.51 2.25 3.16
C PRO A 17 5.26 0.78 2.77
N GLN A 18 4.76 -0.04 3.70
CA GLN A 18 4.38 -1.42 3.41
C GLN A 18 3.34 -1.53 2.29
N ASN A 19 2.31 -0.67 2.26
CA ASN A 19 1.30 -0.70 1.19
C ASN A 19 1.92 -0.45 -0.19
N VAL A 20 2.85 0.51 -0.26
CA VAL A 20 3.56 0.84 -1.50
C VAL A 20 4.43 -0.33 -1.96
N GLY A 21 5.19 -0.94 -1.05
CA GLY A 21 6.04 -2.09 -1.36
C GLY A 21 5.25 -3.32 -1.80
N GLU A 22 4.15 -3.64 -1.12
CA GLU A 22 3.27 -4.77 -1.48
C GLU A 22 2.57 -4.54 -2.82
N PHE A 23 2.05 -3.32 -3.05
CA PHE A 23 1.50 -2.91 -4.33
C PHE A 23 2.53 -3.09 -5.44
N TRP A 24 3.73 -2.51 -5.28
CA TRP A 24 4.79 -2.54 -6.29
C TRP A 24 5.16 -3.99 -6.66
N ASN A 25 5.34 -4.84 -5.65
CA ASN A 25 5.70 -6.24 -5.84
C ASN A 25 4.65 -6.97 -6.69
N VAL A 26 3.36 -6.83 -6.37
CA VAL A 26 2.29 -7.49 -7.14
C VAL A 26 2.12 -6.86 -8.53
N TYR A 27 2.19 -5.53 -8.62
CA TYR A 27 1.95 -4.76 -9.84
C TYR A 27 3.01 -5.05 -10.91
N THR A 28 4.27 -5.17 -10.51
CA THR A 28 5.40 -5.40 -11.43
C THR A 28 5.75 -6.87 -11.66
N ARG A 29 5.30 -7.77 -10.77
CA ARG A 29 5.55 -9.21 -10.92
C ARG A 29 4.92 -9.72 -12.24
N PRO A 30 5.62 -10.57 -13.02
CA PRO A 30 5.07 -11.12 -14.26
C PRO A 30 3.73 -11.84 -14.07
N LEU A 31 2.89 -11.82 -15.10
CA LEU A 31 1.58 -12.49 -15.12
C LEU A 31 1.68 -13.99 -14.82
N GLU A 32 2.70 -14.66 -15.37
CA GLU A 32 2.95 -16.09 -15.19
C GLU A 32 3.31 -16.45 -13.73
N LYS A 33 3.64 -15.45 -12.90
CA LYS A 33 3.95 -15.59 -11.48
C LYS A 33 2.89 -14.96 -10.59
N ASN A 34 1.63 -14.91 -11.06
CA ASN A 34 0.50 -14.33 -10.32
C ASN A 34 0.73 -12.84 -9.97
N GLY A 35 1.33 -12.07 -10.87
CA GLY A 35 1.40 -10.62 -10.80
C GLY A 35 0.60 -9.95 -11.92
N LEU A 36 0.76 -8.64 -12.08
CA LEU A 36 0.05 -7.86 -13.10
C LEU A 36 0.92 -7.52 -14.34
N GLY A 37 2.22 -7.76 -14.28
CA GLY A 37 3.13 -7.67 -15.43
C GLY A 37 3.44 -6.26 -15.92
N HIS A 38 3.18 -5.23 -15.11
CA HIS A 38 3.50 -3.84 -15.47
C HIS A 38 4.99 -3.53 -15.27
N SER A 39 5.46 -2.50 -15.96
CA SER A 39 6.81 -1.97 -15.81
C SER A 39 7.00 -1.21 -14.50
N ALA A 40 8.26 -1.06 -14.09
CA ALA A 40 8.63 -0.22 -12.94
C ALA A 40 8.20 1.25 -13.13
N SER A 41 8.24 1.78 -14.35
CA SER A 41 7.80 3.15 -14.63
C SER A 41 6.29 3.33 -14.50
N GLU A 42 5.49 2.32 -14.88
CA GLU A 42 4.05 2.34 -14.64
C GLU A 42 3.74 2.24 -13.14
N ALA A 43 4.49 1.40 -12.40
CA ALA A 43 4.34 1.30 -10.96
C ALA A 43 4.65 2.63 -10.26
N GLU A 44 5.72 3.32 -10.66
CA GLU A 44 6.10 4.64 -10.14
C GLU A 44 4.99 5.68 -10.37
N ALA A 45 4.41 5.73 -11.57
CA ALA A 45 3.32 6.64 -11.87
C ALA A 45 2.08 6.39 -10.98
N GLU A 46 1.74 5.11 -10.73
CA GLU A 46 0.63 4.75 -9.84
C GLU A 46 0.95 5.06 -8.37
N VAL A 47 2.20 4.84 -7.91
CA VAL A 47 2.62 5.22 -6.56
C VAL A 47 2.50 6.73 -6.36
N GLN A 48 2.99 7.54 -7.32
CA GLN A 48 2.81 8.99 -7.27
C GLN A 48 1.34 9.38 -7.25
N HIS A 49 0.48 8.67 -8.00
CA HIS A 49 -0.96 8.90 -7.95
C HIS A 49 -1.54 8.60 -6.55
N LEU A 50 -1.14 7.49 -5.93
CA LEU A 50 -1.57 7.12 -4.57
C LEU A 50 -1.08 8.14 -3.53
N GLU A 51 0.17 8.58 -3.59
CA GLU A 51 0.72 9.58 -2.64
C GLU A 51 0.06 10.96 -2.79
N ASN A 52 -0.51 11.28 -3.95
CA ASN A 52 -1.35 12.47 -4.12
C ASN A 52 -2.76 12.31 -3.52
N LEU A 53 -3.21 11.06 -3.34
CA LEU A 53 -4.55 10.75 -2.83
C LEU A 53 -4.57 10.46 -1.33
N PHE A 54 -3.44 10.04 -0.75
CA PHE A 54 -3.30 9.54 0.62
C PHE A 54 -2.08 10.16 1.30
N GLU A 55 -2.18 10.47 2.60
CA GLU A 55 -1.01 10.88 3.39
C GLU A 55 -0.13 9.67 3.68
N LEU A 56 1.14 9.73 3.26
CA LEU A 56 2.13 8.71 3.59
C LEU A 56 2.57 8.86 5.05
N ARG A 57 2.41 7.80 5.85
CA ARG A 57 2.86 7.71 7.24
C ARG A 57 3.96 6.68 7.34
N LEU A 58 5.13 7.08 7.83
CA LEU A 58 6.26 6.16 7.99
C LEU A 58 6.00 5.18 9.14
N ASP A 59 6.57 3.97 9.00
CA ASP A 59 6.52 2.96 10.04
C ASP A 59 7.30 3.40 11.29
N THR A 60 6.84 2.93 12.44
CA THR A 60 7.54 3.07 13.72
C THR A 60 7.96 1.70 14.25
N ALA A 61 8.85 1.70 15.24
CA ALA A 61 9.26 0.46 15.89
C ALA A 61 8.07 -0.29 16.52
N GLU A 62 7.10 0.46 17.07
CA GLU A 62 5.90 -0.08 17.70
C GLU A 62 4.98 -0.79 16.69
N ILE A 63 4.83 -0.22 15.48
CA ILE A 63 4.06 -0.86 14.40
C ILE A 63 4.64 -2.22 14.07
N TYR A 64 5.97 -2.32 13.94
CA TYR A 64 6.63 -3.61 13.69
C TYR A 64 6.39 -4.63 14.81
N GLN A 65 6.48 -4.22 16.08
CA GLN A 65 6.24 -5.13 17.20
C GLN A 65 4.82 -5.70 17.16
N GLU A 66 3.83 -4.86 16.88
CA GLU A 66 2.43 -5.29 16.81
C GLU A 66 2.19 -6.19 15.59
N TRP A 67 2.77 -5.85 14.44
CA TRP A 67 2.71 -6.70 13.25
C TRP A 67 3.29 -8.09 13.53
N ARG A 68 4.46 -8.15 14.18
CA ARG A 68 5.10 -9.41 14.57
C ARG A 68 4.23 -10.21 15.55
N ARG A 69 3.54 -9.55 16.47
CA ARG A 69 2.60 -10.19 17.40
C ARG A 69 1.46 -10.88 16.63
N ILE A 70 0.85 -10.17 15.68
CA ILE A 70 -0.24 -10.70 14.84
C ILE A 70 0.25 -11.89 14.00
N LEU A 71 1.44 -11.81 13.40
CA LEU A 71 2.02 -12.92 12.65
C LEU A 71 2.14 -14.19 13.49
N ILE A 72 2.67 -14.08 14.70
CA ILE A 72 2.85 -15.23 15.60
C ILE A 72 1.50 -15.80 16.04
N GLU A 73 0.49 -14.96 16.23
CA GLU A 73 -0.83 -15.38 16.69
C GLU A 73 -1.63 -16.10 15.59
N TYR A 74 -1.47 -15.72 14.33
CA TYR A 74 -2.32 -16.16 13.21
C TYR A 74 -1.59 -16.93 12.09
N SER A 75 -0.34 -17.35 12.28
CA SER A 75 0.40 -18.23 11.35
C SER A 75 0.16 -19.72 11.60
#